data_AF-A0A7U8BG30-F1
#
_entry.id   AF-A0A7U8BG30-F1
#
_cell.length_a   1.000
_cell.length_b   1.000
_cell.length_c   1.000
_cell.angle_alpha   90.00
_cell.angle_beta   90.00
_cell.angle_gamma   90.00
#
_symmetry.space_group_name_H-M   'P 1'
#
loop_
_entity.id
_entity.type
_entity.pdbx_description
1 polymer ?
#
loop_
_entity_poly.entity_id
_entity_poly.type
_entity_poly.pdbx_seq_one_letter_code
_entity_poly.pdbx_strand_id
1 'polypeptide(L)'
;MKKILILSTTLVLMASANITQQNTNSYQQNMPQHNPYTQNYYGLSKPIMDKIQSSFPGAFIVDVDWEEFGYEIKLSNNMEMFFDRNGNFLGQKWDD
;
A
#
# COMPACT_ATOMS: atom_id res chain seq x y z
N MET A 1 -28.66 -18.27 -21.05
CA MET A 1 -27.75 -17.66 -22.03
C MET A 1 -26.45 -17.29 -21.30
N LYS A 2 -25.36 -18.02 -21.55
CA LYS A 2 -24.06 -17.79 -20.89
C LYS A 2 -23.29 -16.74 -21.70
N LYS A 3 -22.99 -15.58 -21.11
CA LYS A 3 -22.20 -14.52 -21.75
C LYS A 3 -20.72 -14.87 -21.56
N ILE A 4 -20.02 -15.18 -22.66
CA ILE A 4 -18.56 -15.33 -22.68
C ILE A 4 -17.97 -13.93 -22.81
N LEU A 5 -17.22 -13.50 -21.79
CA LEU A 5 -16.44 -12.27 -21.82
C LEU A 5 -15.03 -12.64 -22.31
N ILE A 6 -14.67 -12.18 -23.51
CA ILE A 6 -13.31 -12.35 -24.03
C ILE A 6 -12.45 -11.26 -23.40
N LEU A 7 -11.59 -11.65 -22.46
CA LEU A 7 -10.53 -10.80 -21.92
C LEU A 7 -9.35 -10.84 -22.89
N SER A 8 -9.24 -9.81 -23.73
CA SER A 8 -8.19 -9.67 -24.73
C SER A 8 -6.81 -9.56 -24.09
N THR A 9 -5.91 -10.47 -24.43
CA THR A 9 -4.48 -10.42 -24.10
C THR A 9 -3.78 -9.34 -24.92
N THR A 10 -3.19 -8.35 -24.26
CA THR A 10 -2.16 -7.50 -24.84
C THR A 10 -0.79 -7.96 -24.37
N LEU A 11 0.02 -8.44 -25.33
CA LEU A 11 1.45 -8.65 -25.13
C LEU A 11 2.14 -7.28 -25.21
N VAL A 12 2.69 -6.80 -24.10
CA VAL A 12 3.53 -5.59 -24.11
C VAL A 12 4.99 -6.01 -24.00
N LEU A 13 5.71 -5.91 -25.11
CA LEU A 13 7.17 -5.88 -25.11
C LEU A 13 7.60 -4.49 -24.64
N MET A 14 8.20 -4.40 -23.46
CA MET A 14 8.78 -3.17 -22.94
C MET A 14 10.28 -3.36 -22.76
N ALA A 15 11.04 -2.61 -23.56
CA ALA A 15 12.47 -2.44 -23.40
C ALA A 15 12.75 -1.69 -22.09
N SER A 16 13.67 -2.21 -21.28
CA SER A 16 14.07 -1.59 -20.02
C SER A 16 15.01 -0.41 -20.28
N ALA A 17 14.45 0.80 -20.19
CA ALA A 17 15.27 1.98 -19.89
C ALA A 17 15.42 2.06 -18.36
N ASN A 18 16.65 2.06 -17.87
CA ASN A 18 16.99 2.36 -16.48
C ASN A 18 16.52 3.80 -16.18
N ILE A 19 15.40 3.94 -15.48
CA ILE A 19 14.90 5.22 -15.00
C ILE A 19 15.32 5.36 -13.55
N THR A 20 16.40 6.12 -13.31
CA THR A 20 16.67 6.74 -12.02
C THR A 20 15.57 7.78 -11.80
N GLN A 21 14.54 7.43 -11.01
CA GLN A 21 13.50 8.39 -10.65
C GLN A 21 14.08 9.39 -9.64
N GLN A 22 14.33 10.61 -10.12
CA GLN A 22 14.47 11.79 -9.29
C GLN A 22 13.14 12.07 -8.60
N ASN A 23 13.11 11.98 -7.27
CA ASN A 23 11.95 12.27 -6.44
C ASN A 23 11.75 13.79 -6.39
N THR A 24 10.95 14.33 -7.32
CA THR A 24 10.36 15.65 -7.19
C THR A 24 8.98 15.52 -6.57
N ASN A 25 8.91 15.81 -5.27
CA ASN A 25 7.66 16.00 -4.52
C ASN A 25 6.84 17.15 -5.12
N SER A 26 5.66 16.85 -5.64
CA SER A 26 4.55 17.81 -5.70
C SER A 26 3.23 17.10 -6.00
N TYR A 27 2.52 16.69 -4.95
CA TYR A 27 1.06 16.61 -4.99
C TYR A 27 0.49 17.20 -3.71
N GLN A 28 0.12 18.48 -3.81
CA GLN A 28 -0.92 19.03 -2.98
C GLN A 28 -2.26 18.54 -3.54
N GLN A 29 -3.01 17.77 -2.76
CA GLN A 29 -4.43 17.56 -3.03
C GLN A 29 -5.20 17.64 -1.71
N ASN A 30 -6.14 18.57 -1.68
CA ASN A 30 -6.96 18.96 -0.54
C ASN A 30 -7.66 17.74 0.09
N MET A 31 -7.21 17.32 1.27
CA MET A 31 -8.02 16.50 2.17
C MET A 31 -8.62 17.40 3.26
N PRO A 32 -9.92 17.27 3.59
CA PRO A 32 -10.56 18.08 4.62
C PRO A 32 -9.84 17.90 5.97
N GLN A 33 -9.60 19.03 6.64
CA GLN A 33 -8.89 19.19 7.90
C GLN A 33 -9.14 18.05 8.90
N HIS A 34 -8.15 17.16 9.08
CA HIS A 34 -8.15 16.17 10.14
C HIS A 34 -7.48 16.76 11.40
N ASN A 35 -8.16 16.57 12.52
CA ASN A 35 -7.90 17.06 13.87
C ASN A 35 -6.43 16.82 14.32
N PRO A 36 -5.71 17.79 14.94
CA PRO A 36 -4.29 17.67 15.28
C PRO A 36 -4.06 16.85 16.56
N TYR A 37 -4.50 15.60 16.58
CA TYR A 37 -4.00 14.61 17.53
C TYR A 37 -2.99 13.75 16.79
N THR A 38 -1.71 14.11 17.00
CA THR A 38 -0.50 13.31 16.77
C THR A 38 -0.73 12.04 15.95
N GLN A 39 -0.51 12.13 14.64
CA GLN A 39 -0.55 10.99 13.73
C GLN A 39 0.63 10.07 14.09
N ASN A 40 0.41 9.22 15.08
CA ASN A 40 1.38 8.22 15.51
C ASN A 40 1.38 7.16 14.43
N TYR A 41 2.34 7.28 13.51
CA TYR A 41 2.50 6.38 12.37
C TYR A 41 2.96 4.97 12.78
N TYR A 42 2.93 4.61 14.06
CA TYR A 42 3.51 3.37 14.58
C TYR A 42 5.00 3.20 14.21
N GLY A 43 5.68 4.31 13.88
CA GLY A 43 7.05 4.30 13.34
C GLY A 43 7.16 3.89 11.86
N LEU A 44 6.03 3.71 11.15
CA LEU A 44 5.99 3.29 9.76
C LEU A 44 6.25 4.46 8.80
N SER A 45 6.82 4.14 7.64
CA SER A 45 7.11 5.13 6.60
C SER A 45 5.82 5.60 5.89
N LYS A 46 5.86 6.81 5.34
CA LYS A 46 4.72 7.38 4.60
C LYS A 46 4.20 6.48 3.45
N PRO A 47 5.06 5.84 2.61
CA PRO A 47 4.59 4.94 1.56
C PRO A 47 3.72 3.78 2.06
N ILE A 48 4.06 3.19 3.22
CA ILE A 48 3.29 2.13 3.86
C ILE A 48 1.88 2.63 4.19
N MET A 49 1.81 3.81 4.81
CA MET A 49 0.56 4.41 5.27
C MET A 49 -0.35 4.81 4.11
N ASP A 50 0.21 5.41 3.06
CA ASP A 50 -0.52 5.76 1.85
C ASP A 50 -1.06 4.49 1.16
N LYS A 51 -0.30 3.39 1.17
CA LYS A 51 -0.74 2.10 0.62
C LYS A 51 -1.87 1.46 1.43
N ILE A 52 -1.82 1.50 2.76
CA ILE A 52 -2.89 1.00 3.63
C ILE A 52 -4.18 1.80 3.39
N GLN A 53 -4.11 3.13 3.46
CA GLN A 53 -5.28 4.00 3.34
C GLN A 53 -5.96 3.91 1.97
N SER A 54 -5.17 3.75 0.90
CA SER A 54 -5.72 3.58 -0.46
C SER A 54 -6.30 2.19 -0.71
N SER A 55 -5.78 1.13 -0.07
CA SER A 55 -6.24 -0.24 -0.29
C SER A 55 -7.45 -0.59 0.58
N PHE A 56 -7.49 -0.10 1.82
CA PHE A 56 -8.53 -0.41 2.81
C PHE A 56 -9.06 0.86 3.48
N PRO A 57 -9.83 1.69 2.74
CA PRO A 57 -10.37 2.92 3.29
C PRO A 57 -11.26 2.61 4.49
N GLY A 58 -10.97 3.24 5.62
CA GLY A 58 -11.71 3.06 6.88
C GLY A 58 -11.22 1.91 7.77
N ALA A 59 -10.32 1.05 7.30
CA ALA A 59 -9.60 0.13 8.19
C ALA A 59 -8.51 0.90 8.96
N PHE A 60 -8.29 0.50 10.21
CA PHE A 60 -7.21 1.04 11.05
C PHE A 60 -6.22 -0.05 11.43
N ILE A 61 -4.97 0.35 11.68
CA ILE A 61 -3.91 -0.57 12.10
C ILE A 61 -4.23 -1.05 13.52
N VAL A 62 -4.23 -2.37 13.70
CA VAL A 62 -4.40 -3.02 15.01
C VAL A 62 -3.08 -3.56 15.56
N ASP A 63 -2.14 -3.91 14.67
CA ASP A 63 -0.80 -4.38 15.07
C ASP A 63 0.26 -4.09 14.01
N VAL A 64 1.51 -4.00 14.46
CA VAL A 64 2.71 -3.82 13.62
C VAL A 64 3.84 -4.70 14.15
N ASP A 65 4.18 -5.74 13.39
CA ASP A 65 5.27 -6.65 13.68
C ASP A 65 6.49 -6.36 12.81
N TRP A 66 7.67 -6.49 13.42
CA TRP A 66 8.96 -6.34 12.75
C TRP A 66 9.52 -7.71 12.41
N GLU A 67 9.60 -7.97 11.11
CA GLU A 67 10.06 -9.23 10.56
C GLU A 67 11.44 -9.08 9.93
N GLU A 68 12.11 -10.20 9.66
CA GLU A 68 13.42 -10.17 8.97
C GLU A 68 13.33 -9.46 7.62
N PHE A 69 12.23 -9.66 6.89
CA PHE A 69 11.95 -9.04 5.59
C PHE A 69 11.48 -7.58 5.68
N GLY A 70 10.97 -7.13 6.82
CA GLY A 70 10.41 -5.79 6.98
C GLY A 70 9.28 -5.73 7.99
N TYR A 71 8.07 -5.45 7.52
CA TYR A 71 6.91 -5.19 8.38
C TYR A 71 5.75 -6.10 8.00
N GLU A 72 5.12 -6.69 9.01
CA GLU A 72 3.77 -7.26 8.94
C GLU A 72 2.81 -6.30 9.65
N ILE A 73 1.74 -5.90 8.97
CA ILE A 73 0.80 -4.91 9.47
C ILE A 73 -0.60 -5.49 9.46
N LYS A 74 -1.18 -5.67 10.64
CA LYS A 74 -2.54 -6.18 10.82
C LYS A 74 -3.53 -5.03 10.87
N LEU A 75 -4.64 -5.18 10.16
CA LEU A 75 -5.70 -4.19 10.04
C LEU A 75 -6.99 -4.68 10.71
N SER A 76 -7.84 -3.74 11.12
CA SER A 76 -9.11 -3.98 11.83
C SER A 76 -10.15 -4.78 11.06
N ASN A 77 -9.92 -5.04 9.77
CA ASN A 77 -10.79 -5.80 8.88
C ASN A 77 -10.22 -7.19 8.57
N ASN A 78 -9.41 -7.77 9.48
CA ASN A 78 -8.79 -9.10 9.34
C ASN A 78 -7.86 -9.21 8.12
N MET A 79 -7.27 -8.09 7.68
CA MET A 79 -6.27 -8.08 6.62
C MET A 79 -4.89 -7.88 7.21
N GLU A 80 -3.92 -8.62 6.68
CA GLU A 80 -2.50 -8.40 6.93
C GLU A 80 -1.82 -7.91 5.67
N MET A 81 -0.93 -6.93 5.81
CA MET A 81 -0.14 -6.38 4.72
C MET A 81 1.35 -6.48 5.03
N PHE A 82 2.12 -6.93 4.04
CA PHE A 82 3.56 -7.14 4.17
C PHE A 82 4.31 -6.08 3.38
N PHE A 83 5.33 -5.49 4.01
CA PHE A 83 6.18 -4.48 3.40
C PHE A 83 7.65 -4.79 3.66
N ASP A 84 8.53 -4.42 2.73
CA ASP A 84 9.96 -4.45 3.01
C ASP A 84 10.39 -3.26 3.89
N ARG A 85 11.66 -3.24 4.31
CA ARG A 85 12.23 -2.17 5.13
C ARG A 85 12.18 -0.78 4.50
N ASN A 86 12.07 -0.69 3.17
CA ASN A 86 11.95 0.57 2.43
C ASN A 86 10.48 1.01 2.27
N GLY A 87 9.52 0.19 2.71
CA GLY A 87 8.10 0.44 2.55
C GLY A 87 7.52 0.01 1.21
N ASN A 88 8.23 -0.85 0.46
CA ASN A 88 7.67 -1.46 -0.75
C ASN A 88 6.68 -2.55 -0.36
N PHE A 89 5.51 -2.55 -0.97
CA PHE A 89 4.49 -3.57 -0.73
C PHE A 89 4.91 -4.92 -1.29
N LEU A 90 4.94 -5.95 -0.44
CA LEU A 90 5.33 -7.32 -0.80
C LEU A 90 4.11 -8.22 -1.04
N GLY A 91 3.01 -7.98 -0.33
CA GLY A 91 1.80 -8.79 -0.46
C GLY A 91 0.81 -8.57 0.68
N GLN A 92 -0.28 -9.35 0.67
CA GLN A 92 -1.31 -9.31 1.70
C GLN A 92 -1.95 -10.70 1.89
N LYS A 93 -2.49 -10.97 3.08
CA LYS A 93 -3.28 -12.17 3.38
C LYS A 93 -4.44 -11.86 4.33
N TRP A 94 -5.42 -12.75 4.39
CA TRP A 94 -6.45 -12.71 5.44
C TRP A 94 -5.86 -13.32 6.72
N ASP A 95 -6.15 -12.69 7.86
CA ASP A 95 -5.85 -13.19 9.21
C ASP A 95 -6.97 -14.16 9.61
N ASP A 96 -6.67 -15.46 9.55
CA ASP A 96 -7.59 -16.58 9.82
C ASP A 96 -7.64 -16.95 11.31
#